data_AF-A0A8C4PWZ1-F1
#
_entry.id   AF-A0A8C4PWZ1-F1
#
_cell.length_a   1.000
_cell.length_b   1.000
_cell.length_c   1.000
_cell.angle_alpha   90.00
_cell.angle_beta   90.00
_cell.angle_gamma   90.00
#
_symmetry.space_group_name_H-M   'P 1'
#
loop_
_entity.id
_entity.type
_entity.pdbx_description
1 polymer ?
#
loop_
_entity_poly.entity_id
_entity_poly.type
_entity_poly.pdbx_seq_one_letter_code
_entity_poly.pdbx_strand_id
1 'polypeptide(L)'
;MNALDNRAARNHVNRMCLAADIPLVESGSAGYLGQVTVIKKGVTECYECEPKQPQKTYPGCTIRNTPSEPIHCIVWAKFLFNQLFGEEDADQEVSPDTADPEAKWGPGEIIIQESNELDGDSGNIKRVSTRAWAKSTGYNPVKVFNKLFHDDINYLLTMDKLWKTRCAPVPLSWEHLERQVDSQGAPVEDVRDIPSCGLRDQRVLEVHEQAQLFAGSLLDLQKELLAKGNGAELVWDKEEKAAMDFVSSAANLRMFIFSMSMKSRFDVKSMAGNIIPAIATTNAIIAGLIVLEAFKVLTLQLDKCHTVFLNRKPNPRKKLLVPCLLVPPNPGCFVCSSKPQALVRLNTSTMLVYTLQEKVLKERFGMVAPDVQIEDGRGTILISSEEGETEVNNDRPLSDFGVRGGSRLQVDDFLQDYTLVIDITHSDDLPPDVDFEVLGDAPTCAPSPKTNATPTKANGAQAVRPSTSSSHTRTPDPEHSNTPIDLEENDGMEATDGKWQGATSPQGFGRKRKHSDSDAVVLQSDDDVILCD
;
A
#
# COMPACT_ATOMS: atom_id res chain seq x y z
N MET A 1 -6.16 18.49 -13.41
CA MET A 1 -6.12 18.73 -11.95
C MET A 1 -6.63 17.45 -11.31
N ASN A 2 -5.84 16.79 -10.48
CA ASN A 2 -6.23 15.53 -9.85
C ASN A 2 -6.92 15.78 -8.50
N ALA A 3 -7.98 15.00 -8.29
CA ALA A 3 -8.75 14.91 -7.05
C ALA A 3 -9.16 13.44 -6.82
N LEU A 4 -8.23 12.54 -7.10
CA LEU A 4 -8.39 11.08 -7.04
C LEU A 4 -7.82 10.54 -5.73
N ASP A 5 -8.33 9.41 -5.27
CA ASP A 5 -7.90 8.68 -4.06
C ASP A 5 -7.22 7.34 -4.37
N ASN A 6 -7.12 6.97 -5.67
CA ASN A 6 -6.51 5.74 -6.12
C ASN A 6 -5.19 5.98 -6.85
N ARG A 7 -4.12 5.31 -6.38
CA ARG A 7 -2.77 5.36 -6.99
C ARG A 7 -2.76 4.91 -8.46
N ALA A 8 -3.48 3.84 -8.81
CA ALA A 8 -3.50 3.34 -10.19
C ALA A 8 -4.09 4.38 -11.16
N ALA A 9 -5.19 5.04 -10.76
CA ALA A 9 -5.80 6.10 -11.54
C ALA A 9 -4.89 7.34 -11.63
N ARG A 10 -4.19 7.72 -10.54
CA ARG A 10 -3.21 8.81 -10.56
C ARG A 10 -2.03 8.51 -11.50
N ASN A 11 -1.48 7.30 -11.49
CA ASN A 11 -0.43 6.86 -12.43
C ASN A 11 -0.90 6.99 -13.88
N HIS A 12 -2.11 6.51 -14.19
CA HIS A 12 -2.68 6.64 -15.52
C HIS A 12 -2.80 8.11 -15.96
N VAL A 13 -3.40 8.97 -15.13
CA VAL A 13 -3.53 10.41 -15.47
C VAL A 13 -2.16 11.09 -15.59
N ASN A 14 -1.19 10.74 -14.73
CA ASN A 14 0.19 11.22 -14.82
C ASN A 14 0.77 10.95 -16.22
N ARG A 15 0.67 9.70 -16.69
CA ARG A 15 1.18 9.29 -18.01
C ARG A 15 0.45 9.99 -19.15
N MET A 16 -0.88 10.04 -19.10
CA MET A 16 -1.68 10.74 -20.12
C MET A 16 -1.32 12.23 -20.21
N CYS A 17 -1.07 12.90 -19.08
CA CYS A 17 -0.63 14.30 -19.06
C CYS A 17 0.80 14.48 -19.61
N LEU A 18 1.72 13.54 -19.34
CA LEU A 18 3.06 13.54 -19.93
C LEU A 18 3.02 13.29 -21.44
N ALA A 19 2.17 12.38 -21.91
CA ALA A 19 1.97 12.10 -23.33
C ALA A 19 1.42 13.33 -24.07
N ALA A 20 0.36 13.95 -23.52
CA ALA A 20 -0.29 15.12 -24.10
C ALA A 20 0.49 16.44 -23.90
N ASP A 21 1.60 16.43 -23.15
CA ASP A 21 2.36 17.61 -22.73
C ASP A 21 1.52 18.70 -22.02
N ILE A 22 0.52 18.27 -21.25
CA ILE A 22 -0.37 19.17 -20.49
C ILE A 22 0.09 19.22 -19.03
N PRO A 23 0.31 20.41 -18.44
CA PRO A 23 0.64 20.53 -17.02
C PRO A 23 -0.46 19.91 -16.13
N LEU A 24 -0.05 19.11 -15.16
CA LEU A 24 -0.93 18.45 -14.19
C LEU A 24 -0.71 19.08 -12.81
N VAL A 25 -1.79 19.55 -12.18
CA VAL A 25 -1.78 19.88 -10.75
C VAL A 25 -2.25 18.64 -9.98
N GLU A 26 -1.35 18.08 -9.18
CA GLU A 26 -1.58 16.90 -8.34
C GLU A 26 -1.81 17.33 -6.89
N SER A 27 -2.63 16.58 -6.16
CA SER A 27 -2.96 16.89 -4.77
C SER A 27 -3.30 15.65 -3.94
N GLY A 28 -3.19 15.78 -2.61
CA GLY A 28 -3.58 14.74 -1.66
C GLY A 28 -3.92 15.34 -0.29
N SER A 29 -4.70 14.61 0.51
CA SER A 29 -5.16 15.06 1.82
C SER A 29 -5.45 13.91 2.79
N ALA A 30 -4.67 13.82 3.88
CA ALA A 30 -4.87 12.84 4.96
C ALA A 30 -5.08 13.56 6.30
N GLY A 31 -6.31 13.51 6.82
CA GLY A 31 -6.67 14.12 8.10
C GLY A 31 -6.43 15.63 8.10
N TYR A 32 -5.44 16.09 8.89
CA TYR A 32 -5.03 17.49 8.97
C TYR A 32 -3.88 17.85 8.02
N LEU A 33 -3.37 16.88 7.26
CA LEU A 33 -2.26 17.04 6.37
C LEU A 33 -2.75 17.06 4.92
N GLY A 34 -1.96 17.67 4.04
CA GLY A 34 -2.19 17.58 2.61
C GLY A 34 -1.12 18.31 1.82
N GLN A 35 -1.19 18.20 0.50
CA GLN A 35 -0.19 18.76 -0.39
C GLN A 35 -0.79 19.08 -1.76
N VAL A 36 -0.16 20.04 -2.44
CA VAL A 36 -0.40 20.36 -3.85
C VAL A 36 0.95 20.46 -4.54
N THR A 37 1.07 19.90 -5.74
CA THR A 37 2.28 20.00 -6.57
C THR A 37 1.93 20.15 -8.05
N VAL A 38 2.88 20.62 -8.85
CA VAL A 38 2.72 20.82 -10.29
C VAL A 38 3.70 19.93 -11.05
N ILE A 39 3.15 19.13 -11.95
CA ILE A 39 3.86 18.20 -12.82
C ILE A 39 3.85 18.78 -14.24
N LYS A 40 5.03 18.97 -14.83
CA LYS A 40 5.22 19.39 -16.22
C LYS A 40 6.37 18.63 -16.84
N LYS A 41 6.09 17.95 -17.97
CA LYS A 41 7.05 17.16 -18.75
C LYS A 41 8.36 17.93 -18.99
N GLY A 42 9.48 17.30 -18.66
CA GLY A 42 10.83 17.83 -18.87
C GLY A 42 11.23 19.00 -17.96
N VAL A 43 10.33 19.50 -17.11
CA VAL A 43 10.59 20.64 -16.21
C VAL A 43 10.61 20.19 -14.76
N THR A 44 9.62 19.39 -14.35
CA THR A 44 9.49 18.89 -12.99
C THR A 44 9.40 17.38 -12.95
N GLU A 45 9.61 16.79 -11.78
CA GLU A 45 9.36 15.39 -11.55
C GLU A 45 7.91 15.00 -11.85
N CYS A 46 7.72 13.79 -12.38
CA CYS A 46 6.39 13.20 -12.52
C CYS A 46 5.96 12.54 -11.21
N TYR A 47 4.69 12.14 -11.14
CA TYR A 47 4.12 11.50 -9.95
C TYR A 47 4.89 10.23 -9.53
N GLU A 48 5.48 9.53 -10.49
CA GLU A 48 6.16 8.23 -10.35
C GLU A 48 7.70 8.35 -10.27
N CYS A 49 8.27 9.56 -10.16
CA CYS A 49 9.71 9.77 -10.02
C CYS A 49 10.27 9.23 -8.70
N GLU A 50 9.50 9.38 -7.63
CA GLU A 50 9.83 8.87 -6.30
C GLU A 50 8.96 7.67 -5.98
N PRO A 51 9.54 6.54 -5.55
CA PRO A 51 8.78 5.36 -5.20
C PRO A 51 7.90 5.66 -3.97
N LYS A 52 6.59 5.66 -4.19
CA LYS A 52 5.61 5.76 -3.12
C LYS A 52 5.53 4.45 -2.35
N GLN A 53 5.37 4.52 -1.03
CA GLN A 53 5.32 3.34 -0.17
C GLN A 53 4.25 2.37 -0.71
N PRO A 54 4.59 1.10 -0.99
CA PRO A 54 3.60 0.13 -1.41
C PRO A 54 2.65 -0.18 -0.24
N GLN A 55 1.42 -0.58 -0.58
CA GLN A 55 0.51 -1.11 0.43
C GLN A 55 1.16 -2.31 1.13
N LYS A 56 0.99 -2.42 2.46
CA LYS A 56 1.55 -3.53 3.24
C LYS A 56 0.92 -4.85 2.75
N THR A 57 1.75 -5.69 2.14
CA THR A 57 1.43 -7.08 1.82
C THR A 57 1.98 -7.98 2.92
N TYR A 58 1.26 -9.07 3.20
CA TYR A 58 1.60 -10.02 4.26
C TYR A 58 1.84 -11.40 3.63
N PRO A 59 2.88 -12.14 4.03
CA PRO A 59 3.13 -13.49 3.51
C PRO A 59 1.96 -14.43 3.74
N GLY A 60 1.68 -15.31 2.77
CA GLY A 60 0.54 -16.22 2.82
C GLY A 60 0.62 -17.17 4.03
N CYS A 61 1.81 -17.66 4.34
CA CYS A 61 2.07 -18.50 5.53
C CYS A 61 1.68 -17.78 6.84
N THR A 62 1.97 -16.47 6.95
CA THR A 62 1.62 -15.67 8.13
C THR A 62 0.09 -15.52 8.27
N ILE A 63 -0.61 -15.33 7.16
CA ILE A 63 -2.08 -15.18 7.15
C ILE A 63 -2.76 -16.53 7.45
N ARG A 64 -2.27 -17.63 6.86
CA ARG A 64 -2.89 -18.96 6.89
C ARG A 64 -2.58 -19.73 8.19
N ASN A 65 -1.32 -19.74 8.62
CA ASN A 65 -0.85 -20.57 9.72
C ASN A 65 -0.64 -19.79 11.01
N THR A 66 0.10 -18.68 10.95
CA THR A 66 0.61 -18.03 12.18
C THR A 66 0.37 -16.53 12.26
N PRO A 67 -0.89 -16.08 12.36
CA PRO A 67 -1.20 -14.67 12.52
C PRO A 67 -0.74 -14.15 13.89
N SER A 68 0.13 -13.15 13.90
CA SER A 68 0.63 -12.49 15.11
C SER A 68 0.02 -11.12 15.43
N GLU A 69 -0.66 -10.50 14.46
CA GLU A 69 -1.24 -9.17 14.60
C GLU A 69 -2.72 -9.18 14.18
N PRO A 70 -3.56 -8.29 14.74
CA PRO A 70 -4.96 -8.17 14.37
C PRO A 70 -5.20 -7.96 12.87
N ILE A 71 -4.30 -7.23 12.19
CA ILE A 71 -4.39 -7.00 10.75
C ILE A 71 -4.32 -8.30 9.94
N HIS A 72 -3.53 -9.29 10.37
CA HIS A 72 -3.45 -10.59 9.71
C HIS A 72 -4.80 -11.33 9.75
N CYS A 73 -5.52 -11.23 10.86
CA CYS A 73 -6.85 -11.82 11.00
C CYS A 73 -7.89 -11.13 10.11
N ILE A 74 -7.76 -9.82 9.92
CA ILE A 74 -8.64 -9.03 9.06
C ILE A 74 -8.37 -9.35 7.58
N VAL A 75 -7.11 -9.45 7.18
CA VAL A 75 -6.72 -9.88 5.83
C VAL A 75 -7.24 -11.29 5.55
N TRP A 76 -7.07 -12.23 6.49
CA TRP A 76 -7.64 -13.57 6.39
C TRP A 76 -9.16 -13.55 6.22
N ALA A 77 -9.88 -12.69 6.95
CA ALA A 77 -11.33 -12.59 6.83
C ALA A 77 -11.79 -12.01 5.48
N LYS A 78 -11.01 -11.09 4.88
CA LYS A 78 -11.25 -10.60 3.51
C LYS A 78 -11.00 -11.70 2.47
N PHE A 79 -9.92 -12.46 2.62
CA PHE A 79 -9.64 -13.62 1.76
C PHE A 79 -10.77 -14.66 1.86
N LEU A 80 -11.27 -14.91 3.07
CA LEU A 80 -12.41 -15.80 3.29
C LEU A 80 -13.67 -15.31 2.57
N PHE A 81 -13.93 -14.00 2.59
CA PHE A 81 -15.05 -13.41 1.86
C PHE A 81 -14.92 -13.68 0.35
N ASN A 82 -13.76 -13.41 -0.24
CA ASN A 82 -13.54 -13.64 -1.67
C ASN A 82 -13.65 -15.12 -2.03
N GLN A 83 -13.05 -16.01 -1.23
CA GLN A 83 -13.16 -17.45 -1.42
C GLN A 83 -14.62 -17.95 -1.38
N LEU A 84 -15.44 -17.45 -0.45
CA LEU A 84 -16.83 -17.90 -0.31
C LEU A 84 -17.80 -17.25 -1.29
N PHE A 85 -17.59 -15.97 -1.63
CA PHE A 85 -18.59 -15.14 -2.32
C PHE A 85 -18.05 -14.35 -3.52
N GLY A 86 -16.76 -14.04 -3.58
CA GLY A 86 -16.16 -13.14 -4.58
C GLY A 86 -15.52 -13.85 -5.76
N GLU A 87 -14.38 -13.36 -6.24
CA GLU A 87 -13.55 -14.04 -7.25
C GLU A 87 -12.59 -15.02 -6.56
N GLU A 88 -12.40 -16.21 -7.13
CA GLU A 88 -11.41 -17.17 -6.58
C GLU A 88 -10.00 -16.73 -6.96
N ASP A 89 -9.19 -16.41 -5.96
CA ASP A 89 -7.78 -16.08 -6.12
C ASP A 89 -6.93 -17.08 -5.34
N ALA A 90 -6.01 -17.76 -6.03
CA ALA A 90 -5.12 -18.77 -5.45
C ALA A 90 -4.19 -18.20 -4.38
N ASP A 91 -3.84 -16.91 -4.48
CA ASP A 91 -2.99 -16.22 -3.52
C ASP A 91 -3.76 -15.83 -2.24
N GLN A 92 -5.10 -15.94 -2.28
CA GLN A 92 -6.01 -15.63 -1.17
C GLN A 92 -6.59 -16.90 -0.53
N GLU A 93 -5.85 -18.01 -0.57
CA GLU A 93 -6.26 -19.24 0.08
C GLU A 93 -6.27 -19.10 1.61
N VAL A 94 -7.34 -19.60 2.23
CA VAL A 94 -7.58 -19.45 3.68
C VAL A 94 -7.27 -20.70 4.49
N SER A 95 -7.17 -21.84 3.81
CA SER A 95 -6.99 -23.14 4.47
C SER A 95 -5.52 -23.31 4.90
N PRO A 96 -5.22 -24.01 6.02
CA PRO A 96 -3.86 -24.15 6.52
C PRO A 96 -2.86 -24.60 5.45
N ASP A 97 -1.68 -23.98 5.44
CA ASP A 97 -0.61 -24.19 4.47
C ASP A 97 0.33 -25.31 4.90
N THR A 98 0.28 -26.42 4.18
CA THR A 98 1.17 -27.56 4.37
C THR A 98 2.53 -27.38 3.69
N ALA A 99 2.65 -26.41 2.76
CA ALA A 99 3.90 -26.11 2.05
C ALA A 99 4.82 -25.17 2.83
N ASP A 100 4.37 -24.68 3.99
CA ASP A 100 5.11 -23.77 4.86
C ASP A 100 6.46 -24.40 5.27
N PRO A 101 7.59 -23.73 4.96
CA PRO A 101 8.92 -24.23 5.30
C PRO A 101 9.14 -24.38 6.81
N GLU A 102 8.48 -23.59 7.66
CA GLU A 102 8.53 -23.71 9.12
C GLU A 102 7.73 -24.92 9.63
N ALA A 103 6.71 -25.37 8.87
CA ALA A 103 5.85 -26.50 9.19
C ALA A 103 6.38 -27.85 8.69
N LYS A 104 7.45 -27.88 7.86
CA LYS A 104 7.97 -29.13 7.26
C LYS A 104 8.18 -30.23 8.29
N TRP A 105 7.53 -31.37 8.07
CA TRP A 105 7.67 -32.57 8.89
C TRP A 105 9.12 -33.09 8.84
N GLY A 106 9.59 -33.71 9.93
CA GLY A 106 10.85 -34.45 9.85
C GLY A 106 10.69 -35.66 8.92
N PRO A 107 11.76 -36.17 8.28
CA PRO A 107 11.70 -37.31 7.36
C PRO A 107 11.27 -38.65 7.99
N GLY A 108 10.74 -38.66 9.21
CA GLY A 108 10.35 -39.86 9.98
C GLY A 108 8.87 -39.98 10.34
N GLU A 109 8.01 -39.04 9.96
CA GLU A 109 6.59 -39.03 10.37
C GLU A 109 5.59 -39.18 9.21
N ILE A 110 6.00 -39.73 8.06
CA ILE A 110 5.11 -40.01 6.92
C ILE A 110 4.05 -41.10 7.24
N ILE A 111 4.07 -41.73 8.42
CA ILE A 111 3.37 -43.00 8.69
C ILE A 111 1.87 -42.85 9.05
N ILE A 112 1.30 -41.65 9.29
CA ILE A 112 -0.13 -41.53 9.70
C ILE A 112 -1.06 -41.07 8.55
N GLN A 113 -0.71 -41.36 7.30
CA GLN A 113 -1.68 -41.27 6.18
C GLN A 113 -1.81 -42.55 5.34
N GLU A 114 -1.04 -43.60 5.60
CA GLU A 114 -1.14 -44.87 4.86
C GLU A 114 -2.10 -45.91 5.50
N SER A 115 -2.77 -45.62 6.62
CA SER A 115 -3.59 -46.64 7.32
C SER A 115 -5.11 -46.53 7.16
N ASN A 116 -5.62 -45.78 6.18
CA ASN A 116 -7.02 -45.88 5.76
C ASN A 116 -7.09 -46.14 4.25
N GLU A 117 -6.44 -47.23 3.83
CA GLU A 117 -6.73 -47.87 2.54
C GLU A 117 -7.95 -48.77 2.70
N LEU A 118 -9.01 -48.49 1.93
CA LEU A 118 -9.88 -49.45 1.23
C LEU A 118 -10.94 -48.64 0.44
N ASP A 119 -10.54 -48.15 -0.74
CA ASP A 119 -11.19 -48.49 -2.02
C ASP A 119 -10.52 -47.68 -3.14
N GLY A 120 -10.01 -48.41 -4.14
CA GLY A 120 -9.19 -47.87 -5.20
C GLY A 120 -9.97 -47.06 -6.22
N ASP A 121 -9.51 -45.83 -6.49
CA ASP A 121 -9.13 -45.33 -7.81
C ASP A 121 -8.48 -43.95 -7.63
N SER A 122 -7.30 -43.73 -8.22
CA SER A 122 -6.56 -42.45 -8.26
C SER A 122 -6.31 -41.72 -6.93
N GLY A 123 -5.20 -42.08 -6.26
CA GLY A 123 -4.66 -41.45 -5.04
C GLY A 123 -4.13 -40.02 -5.22
N ASN A 124 -5.02 -39.07 -5.50
CA ASN A 124 -4.80 -37.66 -5.19
C ASN A 124 -6.10 -37.16 -4.56
N ILE A 125 -6.16 -37.08 -3.22
CA ILE A 125 -7.29 -36.46 -2.53
C ILE A 125 -7.26 -34.98 -2.94
N LYS A 126 -7.97 -34.65 -4.03
CA LYS A 126 -8.11 -33.26 -4.49
C LYS A 126 -8.79 -32.50 -3.35
N ARG A 127 -8.03 -31.61 -2.70
CA ARG A 127 -8.57 -30.66 -1.73
C ARG A 127 -9.70 -29.90 -2.42
N VAL A 128 -10.94 -30.12 -1.97
CA VAL A 128 -12.11 -29.46 -2.54
C VAL A 128 -11.99 -27.96 -2.25
N SER A 129 -12.13 -27.10 -3.28
CA SER A 129 -12.15 -25.65 -3.10
C SER A 129 -13.12 -25.25 -1.99
N THR A 130 -12.72 -24.29 -1.15
CA THR A 130 -13.53 -23.81 -0.01
C THR A 130 -14.93 -23.40 -0.47
N ARG A 131 -15.04 -22.80 -1.66
CA ARG A 131 -16.32 -22.44 -2.29
C ARG A 131 -17.16 -23.64 -2.67
N ALA A 132 -16.57 -24.63 -3.33
CA ALA A 132 -17.27 -25.83 -3.76
C ALA A 132 -17.83 -26.61 -2.56
N TRP A 133 -17.06 -26.66 -1.47
CA TRP A 133 -17.51 -27.24 -0.21
C TRP A 133 -18.65 -26.43 0.44
N ALA A 134 -18.53 -25.09 0.48
CA ALA A 134 -19.60 -24.21 0.99
C ALA A 134 -20.91 -24.35 0.20
N LYS A 135 -20.82 -24.43 -1.14
CA LYS A 135 -21.97 -24.70 -2.02
C LYS A 135 -22.60 -26.06 -1.72
N SER A 136 -21.79 -27.11 -1.55
CA SER A 136 -22.28 -28.46 -1.24
C SER A 136 -23.02 -28.56 0.10
N THR A 137 -22.65 -27.71 1.06
CA THR A 137 -23.30 -27.65 2.38
C THR A 137 -24.45 -26.64 2.43
N GLY A 138 -24.75 -25.97 1.31
CA GLY A 138 -25.77 -24.93 1.23
C GLY A 138 -25.47 -23.71 2.08
N TYR A 139 -24.18 -23.39 2.29
CA TYR A 139 -23.70 -22.31 3.18
C TYR A 139 -24.29 -22.38 4.59
N ASN A 140 -24.44 -23.60 5.15
CA ASN A 140 -24.92 -23.75 6.50
C ASN A 140 -23.94 -23.11 7.52
N PRO A 141 -24.38 -22.11 8.32
CA PRO A 141 -23.48 -21.36 9.20
C PRO A 141 -22.71 -22.21 10.21
N VAL A 142 -23.37 -23.19 10.82
CA VAL A 142 -22.76 -24.04 11.85
C VAL A 142 -21.68 -24.94 11.25
N LYS A 143 -21.94 -25.49 10.05
CA LYS A 143 -20.94 -26.32 9.36
C LYS A 143 -19.73 -25.49 8.95
N VAL A 144 -19.97 -24.33 8.33
CA VAL A 144 -18.89 -23.41 7.91
C VAL A 144 -18.08 -22.95 9.12
N PHE A 145 -18.73 -22.61 10.23
CA PHE A 145 -18.08 -22.23 11.47
C PHE A 145 -17.16 -23.34 11.99
N ASN A 146 -17.69 -24.56 12.16
CA ASN A 146 -16.89 -25.66 12.69
C ASN A 146 -15.74 -26.03 11.74
N LYS A 147 -15.92 -26.03 10.42
CA LYS A 147 -14.81 -26.29 9.50
C LYS A 147 -13.67 -25.29 9.70
N LEU A 148 -13.98 -23.98 9.74
CA LEU A 148 -12.97 -22.91 9.75
C LEU A 148 -12.33 -22.68 11.12
N PHE A 149 -13.12 -22.74 12.19
CA PHE A 149 -12.70 -22.35 13.54
C PHE A 149 -12.43 -23.54 14.47
N HIS A 150 -12.82 -24.75 14.06
CA HIS A 150 -12.54 -25.99 14.80
C HIS A 150 -11.61 -26.91 13.99
N ASP A 151 -12.07 -27.41 12.85
CA ASP A 151 -11.39 -28.51 12.14
C ASP A 151 -10.07 -28.06 11.50
N ASP A 152 -10.07 -26.90 10.83
CA ASP A 152 -8.86 -26.29 10.29
C ASP A 152 -7.85 -25.93 11.40
N ILE A 153 -8.32 -25.52 12.58
CA ILE A 153 -7.45 -25.21 13.73
C ILE A 153 -6.87 -26.48 14.34
N ASN A 154 -7.67 -27.55 14.47
CA ASN A 154 -7.18 -28.86 14.89
C ASN A 154 -6.16 -29.43 13.90
N TYR A 155 -6.39 -29.23 12.59
CA TYR A 155 -5.41 -29.58 11.57
C TYR A 155 -4.13 -28.77 11.72
N LEU A 156 -4.22 -27.47 11.95
CA LEU A 156 -3.08 -26.59 12.19
C LEU A 156 -2.28 -26.98 13.46
N LEU A 157 -2.96 -27.50 14.50
CA LEU A 157 -2.31 -28.03 15.70
C LEU A 157 -1.48 -29.30 15.44
N THR A 158 -1.71 -30.02 14.34
CA THR A 158 -0.85 -31.16 13.95
C THR A 158 0.56 -30.70 13.56
N MET A 159 0.75 -29.43 13.20
CA MET A 159 2.05 -28.83 12.87
C MET A 159 2.77 -28.36 14.14
N ASP A 160 3.20 -29.30 14.98
CA ASP A 160 3.78 -29.08 16.32
C ASP A 160 4.98 -28.09 16.34
N LYS A 161 5.78 -28.05 15.26
CA LYS A 161 6.97 -27.19 15.14
C LYS A 161 6.65 -25.71 15.25
N LEU A 162 5.49 -25.26 14.76
CA LEU A 162 5.06 -23.86 14.77
C LEU A 162 4.77 -23.36 16.20
N TRP A 163 4.41 -24.26 17.11
CA TRP A 163 3.91 -23.94 18.47
C TRP A 163 4.96 -24.10 19.57
N LYS A 164 6.22 -24.34 19.21
CA LYS A 164 7.31 -24.50 20.20
C LYS A 164 7.65 -23.20 20.91
N THR A 165 7.58 -22.08 20.19
CA THR A 165 7.91 -20.74 20.69
C THR A 165 6.69 -19.84 20.82
N ARG A 166 5.58 -20.19 20.16
CA ARG A 166 4.35 -19.39 20.07
C ARG A 166 3.23 -20.06 20.86
N CYS A 167 2.25 -19.27 21.31
CA CYS A 167 1.05 -19.82 21.93
C CYS A 167 0.25 -20.62 20.88
N ALA A 168 -0.11 -21.85 21.20
CA ALA A 168 -0.91 -22.69 20.32
C ALA A 168 -2.35 -22.15 20.21
N PRO A 169 -2.97 -22.17 19.02
CA PRO A 169 -4.35 -21.71 18.85
C PRO A 169 -5.34 -22.63 19.57
N VAL A 170 -6.43 -22.06 20.08
CA VAL A 170 -7.48 -22.81 20.79
C VAL A 170 -8.69 -22.98 19.86
N PRO A 171 -9.05 -24.20 19.44
CA PRO A 171 -10.20 -24.45 18.58
C PRO A 171 -11.52 -24.01 19.24
N LEU A 172 -12.42 -23.45 18.43
CA LEU A 172 -13.77 -23.08 18.85
C LEU A 172 -14.80 -23.98 18.19
N SER A 173 -15.72 -24.53 18.97
CA SER A 173 -16.87 -25.28 18.43
C SER A 173 -18.18 -24.61 18.78
N TRP A 174 -19.12 -24.63 17.83
CA TRP A 174 -20.42 -23.98 17.97
C TRP A 174 -21.21 -24.51 19.19
N GLU A 175 -21.22 -25.82 19.39
CA GLU A 175 -21.94 -26.46 20.50
C GLU A 175 -21.41 -26.05 21.89
N HIS A 176 -20.10 -25.86 22.02
CA HIS A 176 -19.52 -25.41 23.30
C HIS A 176 -19.88 -23.96 23.60
N LEU A 177 -19.96 -23.11 22.58
CA LEU A 177 -20.37 -21.71 22.73
C LEU A 177 -21.83 -21.60 23.16
N GLU A 178 -22.74 -22.40 22.58
CA GLU A 178 -24.16 -22.43 22.99
C GLU A 178 -24.34 -22.90 24.44
N ARG A 179 -23.64 -23.97 24.85
CA ARG A 179 -23.74 -24.52 26.22
C ARG A 179 -23.25 -23.55 27.29
N GLN A 180 -22.27 -22.70 26.99
CA GLN A 180 -21.76 -21.70 27.93
C GLN A 180 -22.78 -20.60 28.23
N VAL A 181 -23.64 -20.28 27.26
CA VAL A 181 -24.73 -19.31 27.44
C VAL A 181 -25.84 -19.90 28.30
N ASP A 182 -26.21 -21.17 28.06
CA ASP A 182 -27.24 -21.86 28.85
C ASP A 182 -26.84 -22.04 30.32
N SER A 183 -25.55 -22.20 30.61
CA SER A 183 -25.03 -22.37 31.97
C SER A 183 -24.76 -21.05 32.71
N GLN A 184 -24.72 -19.91 32.00
CA GLN A 184 -24.71 -18.56 32.58
C GLN A 184 -26.12 -17.92 32.63
N GLY A 185 -27.19 -18.72 32.46
CA GLY A 185 -28.59 -18.31 32.55
C GLY A 185 -29.06 -17.86 33.94
N ALA A 186 -28.43 -16.82 34.52
CA ALA A 186 -29.11 -15.95 35.46
C ALA A 186 -29.90 -14.90 34.64
N PRO A 187 -31.15 -14.56 35.02
CA PRO A 187 -31.86 -13.48 34.36
C PRO A 187 -31.08 -12.19 34.62
N VAL A 188 -30.55 -11.60 33.56
CA VAL A 188 -30.02 -10.24 33.57
C VAL A 188 -31.22 -9.35 33.91
N GLU A 189 -31.36 -8.98 35.19
CA GLU A 189 -32.20 -7.84 35.57
C GLU A 189 -31.78 -6.66 34.69
N ASP A 190 -32.75 -6.04 34.03
CA ASP A 190 -32.67 -4.81 33.23
C ASP A 190 -31.43 -3.97 33.58
N VAL A 191 -30.29 -4.23 32.93
CA VAL A 191 -29.17 -3.29 32.85
C VAL A 191 -29.57 -2.26 31.80
N ARG A 192 -30.64 -1.52 32.12
CA ARG A 192 -30.95 -0.26 31.46
C ARG A 192 -29.88 0.72 31.92
N ASP A 193 -29.15 1.23 30.93
CA ASP A 193 -28.30 2.40 31.04
C ASP A 193 -27.06 2.27 31.93
N ILE A 194 -26.16 1.34 31.60
CA ILE A 194 -24.74 1.74 31.65
C ILE A 194 -24.56 2.65 30.44
N PRO A 195 -24.21 3.94 30.60
CA PRO A 195 -23.94 4.80 29.45
C PRO A 195 -22.76 4.17 28.72
N SER A 196 -23.02 3.49 27.60
CA SER A 196 -21.96 2.99 26.74
C SER A 196 -21.18 4.22 26.28
N CYS A 197 -19.99 4.41 26.82
CA CYS A 197 -19.12 5.49 26.40
C CYS A 197 -18.69 5.18 24.96
N GLY A 198 -19.29 5.84 23.97
CA GLY A 198 -18.92 5.70 22.55
C GLY A 198 -20.09 5.30 21.63
N LEU A 199 -19.77 5.21 20.33
CA LEU A 199 -20.70 4.72 19.30
C LEU A 199 -20.97 3.22 19.49
N ARG A 200 -22.12 2.72 19.02
CA ARG A 200 -22.46 1.29 19.08
C ARG A 200 -21.36 0.41 18.46
N ASP A 201 -20.81 0.85 17.33
CA ASP A 201 -19.76 0.14 16.58
C ASP A 201 -18.39 0.16 17.27
N GLN A 202 -18.20 0.98 18.31
CA GLN A 202 -16.97 1.04 19.11
C GLN A 202 -17.01 0.03 20.28
N ARG A 203 -18.16 -0.59 20.56
CA ARG A 203 -18.23 -1.69 21.53
C ARG A 203 -17.55 -2.93 20.95
N VAL A 204 -16.66 -3.54 21.73
CA VAL A 204 -16.13 -4.87 21.44
C VAL A 204 -17.16 -5.89 21.88
N LEU A 205 -17.63 -6.70 20.94
CA LEU A 205 -18.61 -7.76 21.20
C LEU A 205 -17.93 -9.00 21.80
N GLU A 206 -18.69 -9.77 22.58
CA GLU A 206 -18.21 -11.04 23.13
C GLU A 206 -18.15 -12.14 22.07
N VAL A 207 -17.42 -13.23 22.35
CA VAL A 207 -17.18 -14.34 21.40
C VAL A 207 -18.49 -14.93 20.88
N HIS A 208 -19.49 -15.10 21.76
CA HIS A 208 -20.80 -15.61 21.39
C HIS A 208 -21.55 -14.63 20.47
N GLU A 209 -21.55 -13.32 20.79
CA GLU A 209 -22.16 -12.28 19.95
C GLU A 209 -21.48 -12.24 18.56
N GLN A 210 -20.16 -12.42 18.49
CA GLN A 210 -19.40 -12.50 17.23
C GLN A 210 -19.77 -13.75 16.42
N ALA A 211 -19.94 -14.91 17.05
CA ALA A 211 -20.37 -16.14 16.38
C ALA A 211 -21.78 -16.00 15.77
N GLN A 212 -22.70 -15.37 16.50
CA GLN A 212 -24.04 -15.06 15.99
C GLN A 212 -24.00 -14.06 14.82
N LEU A 213 -23.16 -13.02 14.91
CA LEU A 213 -22.96 -12.05 13.84
C LEU A 213 -22.37 -12.69 12.57
N PHE A 214 -21.43 -13.63 12.74
CA PHE A 214 -20.88 -14.42 11.64
C PHE A 214 -21.96 -15.25 10.95
N ALA A 215 -22.79 -15.95 11.72
CA ALA A 215 -23.87 -16.76 11.16
C ALA A 215 -24.94 -15.93 10.43
N GLY A 216 -25.32 -14.78 11.00
CA GLY A 216 -26.28 -13.87 10.37
C GLY A 216 -25.76 -13.28 9.06
N SER A 217 -24.52 -12.76 9.08
CA SER A 217 -23.90 -12.17 7.88
C SER A 217 -23.66 -13.18 6.76
N LEU A 218 -23.32 -14.43 7.08
CA LEU A 218 -23.17 -15.50 6.10
C LEU A 218 -24.49 -15.78 5.35
N LEU A 219 -25.61 -15.85 6.08
CA LEU A 219 -26.93 -16.09 5.48
C LEU A 219 -27.41 -14.90 4.63
N ASP A 220 -27.12 -13.67 5.05
CA ASP A 220 -27.49 -12.49 4.28
C ASP A 220 -26.67 -12.38 2.99
N LEU A 221 -25.35 -12.62 3.04
CA LEU A 221 -24.50 -12.68 1.85
C LEU A 221 -24.90 -13.83 0.90
N GLN A 222 -25.32 -14.98 1.44
CA GLN A 222 -25.85 -16.07 0.63
C GLN A 222 -27.12 -15.64 -0.13
N LYS A 223 -28.05 -14.92 0.51
CA LYS A 223 -29.26 -14.42 -0.15
C LYS A 223 -28.90 -13.43 -1.26
N GLU A 224 -27.94 -12.54 -1.02
CA GLU A 224 -27.47 -11.58 -2.03
C GLU A 224 -26.83 -12.29 -3.22
N LEU A 225 -26.00 -13.31 -2.97
CA LEU A 225 -25.41 -14.13 -4.02
C LEU A 225 -26.48 -14.83 -4.88
N LEU A 226 -27.50 -15.42 -4.24
CA LEU A 226 -28.62 -16.05 -4.93
C LEU A 226 -29.45 -15.04 -5.73
N ALA A 227 -29.58 -13.80 -5.25
CA ALA A 227 -30.31 -12.75 -5.93
C ALA A 227 -29.61 -12.26 -7.21
N LYS A 228 -28.27 -12.31 -7.28
CA LYS A 228 -27.50 -11.93 -8.48
C LYS A 228 -27.48 -13.02 -9.57
N GLY A 229 -27.81 -14.26 -9.24
CA GLY A 229 -27.96 -15.37 -10.20
C GLY A 229 -26.82 -16.40 -10.18
N ASN A 230 -26.95 -17.42 -11.02
CA ASN A 230 -25.98 -18.52 -11.08
C ASN A 230 -24.63 -18.05 -11.64
N GLY A 231 -23.56 -18.26 -10.87
CA GLY A 231 -22.20 -17.88 -11.26
C GLY A 231 -21.87 -16.41 -10.97
N ALA A 232 -22.75 -15.66 -10.31
CA ALA A 232 -22.43 -14.32 -9.85
C ALA A 232 -21.39 -14.35 -8.72
N GLU A 233 -20.63 -13.27 -8.62
CA GLU A 233 -19.62 -13.04 -7.61
C GLU A 233 -19.89 -11.70 -6.90
N LEU A 234 -19.54 -11.63 -5.62
CA LEU A 234 -19.67 -10.43 -4.79
C LEU A 234 -18.33 -9.73 -4.67
N VAL A 235 -18.32 -8.42 -4.89
CA VAL A 235 -17.17 -7.58 -4.60
C VAL A 235 -17.31 -7.10 -3.16
N TRP A 236 -16.25 -7.22 -2.37
CA TRP A 236 -16.27 -6.75 -1.00
C TRP A 236 -16.36 -5.22 -0.94
N ASP A 237 -17.37 -4.70 -0.23
CA ASP A 237 -17.51 -3.28 0.07
C ASP A 237 -17.61 -3.04 1.59
N LYS A 238 -16.80 -2.10 2.09
CA LYS A 238 -16.79 -1.63 3.49
C LYS A 238 -18.06 -0.87 3.89
N GLU A 239 -18.82 -0.37 2.94
CA GLU A 239 -20.09 0.32 3.18
C GLU A 239 -21.29 -0.65 3.25
N GLU A 240 -21.15 -1.85 2.71
CA GLU A 240 -22.17 -2.90 2.81
C GLU A 240 -22.17 -3.53 4.20
N LYS A 241 -23.35 -3.53 4.85
CA LYS A 241 -23.49 -4.01 6.23
C LYS A 241 -23.12 -5.49 6.35
N ALA A 242 -23.65 -6.35 5.47
CA ALA A 242 -23.44 -7.80 5.55
C ALA A 242 -21.97 -8.18 5.32
N ALA A 243 -21.31 -7.57 4.32
CA ALA A 243 -19.89 -7.78 4.02
C ALA A 243 -18.98 -7.33 5.16
N MET A 244 -19.25 -6.14 5.74
CA MET A 244 -18.46 -5.62 6.85
C MET A 244 -18.68 -6.43 8.15
N ASP A 245 -19.92 -6.86 8.42
CA ASP A 245 -20.23 -7.69 9.59
C ASP A 245 -19.58 -9.07 9.48
N PHE A 246 -19.54 -9.65 8.27
CA PHE A 246 -18.84 -10.91 7.99
C PHE A 246 -17.33 -10.78 8.26
N VAL A 247 -16.67 -9.77 7.71
CA VAL A 247 -15.23 -9.55 7.93
C VAL A 247 -14.93 -9.26 9.40
N SER A 248 -15.74 -8.42 10.05
CA SER A 248 -15.58 -8.07 11.47
C SER A 248 -15.70 -9.29 12.38
N SER A 249 -16.72 -10.12 12.18
CA SER A 249 -16.96 -11.30 13.02
C SER A 249 -15.93 -12.39 12.76
N ALA A 250 -15.64 -12.72 11.50
CA ALA A 250 -14.65 -13.73 11.15
C ALA A 250 -13.23 -13.36 11.64
N ALA A 251 -12.83 -12.09 11.51
CA ALA A 251 -11.55 -11.62 12.00
C ALA A 251 -11.45 -11.70 13.53
N ASN A 252 -12.48 -11.28 14.26
CA ASN A 252 -12.49 -11.32 15.72
C ASN A 252 -12.49 -12.73 16.29
N LEU A 253 -13.23 -13.66 15.67
CA LEU A 253 -13.20 -15.08 16.05
C LEU A 253 -11.79 -15.66 15.86
N ARG A 254 -11.12 -15.32 14.74
CA ARG A 254 -9.72 -15.72 14.51
C ARG A 254 -8.77 -15.06 15.52
N MET A 255 -8.93 -13.78 15.84
CA MET A 255 -8.14 -13.13 16.88
C MET A 255 -8.26 -13.87 18.22
N PHE A 256 -9.47 -14.26 18.61
CA PHE A 256 -9.70 -15.00 19.85
C PHE A 256 -8.99 -16.36 19.87
N ILE A 257 -9.08 -17.13 18.77
CA ILE A 257 -8.42 -18.44 18.62
C ILE A 257 -6.90 -18.34 18.84
N PHE A 258 -6.28 -17.29 18.30
CA PHE A 258 -4.84 -17.03 18.44
C PHE A 258 -4.48 -16.18 19.68
N SER A 259 -5.38 -16.10 20.67
CA SER A 259 -5.16 -15.39 21.94
C SER A 259 -4.83 -13.90 21.79
N MET A 260 -5.36 -13.26 20.74
CA MET A 260 -5.28 -11.81 20.51
C MET A 260 -6.52 -11.08 21.05
N SER A 261 -6.35 -9.80 21.40
CA SER A 261 -7.48 -8.97 21.81
C SER A 261 -8.40 -8.66 20.61
N MET A 262 -9.68 -9.01 20.76
CA MET A 262 -10.72 -8.65 19.79
C MET A 262 -10.85 -7.14 19.67
N LYS A 263 -11.27 -6.69 18.49
CA LYS A 263 -11.43 -5.28 18.13
C LYS A 263 -12.87 -4.94 17.82
N SER A 264 -13.19 -3.66 17.98
CA SER A 264 -14.52 -3.15 17.67
C SER A 264 -14.79 -3.22 16.16
N ARG A 265 -16.07 -3.25 15.78
CA ARG A 265 -16.47 -3.18 14.36
C ARG A 265 -15.92 -1.94 13.67
N PHE A 266 -15.88 -0.82 14.39
CA PHE A 266 -15.32 0.44 13.93
C PHE A 266 -13.83 0.32 13.58
N ASP A 267 -13.03 -0.28 14.47
CA ASP A 267 -11.59 -0.46 14.24
C ASP A 267 -11.33 -1.43 13.08
N VAL A 268 -12.10 -2.53 13.01
CA VAL A 268 -11.98 -3.49 11.91
C VAL A 268 -12.36 -2.85 10.59
N LYS A 269 -13.42 -2.02 10.54
CA LYS A 269 -13.79 -1.26 9.33
C LYS A 269 -12.68 -0.33 8.87
N SER A 270 -12.05 0.38 9.82
CA SER A 270 -10.92 1.27 9.54
C SER A 270 -9.74 0.53 8.89
N MET A 271 -9.33 -0.60 9.46
CA MET A 271 -8.20 -1.38 8.97
C MET A 271 -8.52 -2.17 7.69
N ALA A 272 -9.71 -2.76 7.57
CA ALA A 272 -10.10 -3.56 6.41
C ALA A 272 -10.27 -2.71 5.14
N GLY A 273 -10.77 -1.48 5.33
CA GLY A 273 -11.03 -0.52 4.26
C GLY A 273 -9.91 0.47 4.00
N ASN A 274 -8.75 0.35 4.70
CA ASN A 274 -7.66 1.33 4.67
C ASN A 274 -8.18 2.78 4.81
N ILE A 275 -9.07 3.03 5.79
CA ILE A 275 -9.80 4.30 5.87
C ILE A 275 -8.84 5.42 6.28
N ILE A 276 -8.64 6.36 5.36
CA ILE A 276 -7.96 7.61 5.65
C ILE A 276 -8.98 8.62 6.20
N PRO A 277 -8.74 9.22 7.39
CA PRO A 277 -9.62 10.26 7.90
C PRO A 277 -9.67 11.46 6.95
N ALA A 278 -10.87 11.85 6.53
CA ALA A 278 -11.08 13.05 5.72
C ALA A 278 -11.68 14.19 6.55
N ILE A 279 -11.16 15.41 6.39
CA ILE A 279 -11.66 16.60 7.07
C ILE A 279 -12.03 17.66 6.03
N ALA A 280 -13.28 18.13 6.06
CA ALA A 280 -13.79 19.08 5.07
C ALA A 280 -12.93 20.35 4.95
N THR A 281 -12.41 20.86 6.07
CA THR A 281 -11.53 22.04 6.08
C THR A 281 -10.19 21.80 5.39
N THR A 282 -9.62 20.60 5.52
CA THR A 282 -8.38 20.22 4.84
C THR A 282 -8.59 20.22 3.34
N ASN A 283 -9.66 19.57 2.88
CA ASN A 283 -10.02 19.53 1.46
C ASN A 283 -10.29 20.93 0.90
N ALA A 284 -10.95 21.81 1.66
CA ALA A 284 -11.18 23.19 1.25
C ALA A 284 -9.87 23.98 1.09
N ILE A 285 -8.90 23.81 2.01
CA ILE A 285 -7.59 24.45 1.92
C ILE A 285 -6.84 23.92 0.68
N ILE A 286 -6.77 22.60 0.50
CA ILE A 286 -6.08 21.97 -0.63
C ILE A 286 -6.72 22.39 -1.96
N ALA A 287 -8.05 22.39 -2.08
CA ALA A 287 -8.74 22.85 -3.28
C ALA A 287 -8.43 24.33 -3.61
N GLY A 288 -8.34 25.19 -2.60
CA GLY A 288 -7.92 26.58 -2.79
C GLY A 288 -6.48 26.69 -3.32
N LEU A 289 -5.56 25.89 -2.78
CA LEU A 289 -4.16 25.84 -3.23
C LEU A 289 -4.04 25.31 -4.67
N ILE A 290 -4.84 24.31 -5.06
CA ILE A 290 -4.88 23.79 -6.45
C ILE A 290 -5.17 24.92 -7.44
N VAL A 291 -6.20 25.75 -7.16
CA VAL A 291 -6.59 26.86 -8.04
C VAL A 291 -5.50 27.93 -8.09
N LEU A 292 -4.84 28.22 -6.96
CA LEU A 292 -3.74 29.19 -6.91
C LEU A 292 -2.53 28.75 -7.76
N GLU A 293 -2.13 27.47 -7.68
CA GLU A 293 -1.06 26.94 -8.53
C GLU A 293 -1.50 26.85 -10.00
N ALA A 294 -2.74 26.45 -10.28
CA ALA A 294 -3.29 26.43 -11.63
C ALA A 294 -3.28 27.82 -12.29
N PHE A 295 -3.57 28.89 -11.54
CA PHE A 295 -3.50 30.26 -12.05
C PHE A 295 -2.07 30.66 -12.47
N LYS A 296 -1.05 30.23 -11.71
CA LYS A 296 0.36 30.45 -12.07
C LYS A 296 0.74 29.70 -13.34
N VAL A 297 0.26 28.46 -13.49
CA VAL A 297 0.44 27.67 -14.72
C VAL A 297 -0.19 28.38 -15.94
N LEU A 298 -1.44 28.86 -15.81
CA LEU A 298 -2.15 29.54 -16.90
C LEU A 298 -1.53 30.89 -17.29
N THR A 299 -0.89 31.57 -16.34
CA THR A 299 -0.15 32.81 -16.59
C THR A 299 1.29 32.58 -17.05
N LEU A 300 1.66 31.33 -17.35
CA LEU A 300 2.99 30.91 -17.81
C LEU A 300 4.11 31.19 -16.79
N GLN A 301 3.80 31.20 -15.50
CA GLN A 301 4.74 31.45 -14.40
C GLN A 301 5.08 30.13 -13.67
N LEU A 302 5.59 29.15 -14.43
CA LEU A 302 5.98 27.84 -13.89
C LEU A 302 7.10 27.94 -12.87
N ASP A 303 7.99 28.93 -13.01
CA ASP A 303 9.09 29.25 -12.09
C ASP A 303 8.61 29.65 -10.68
N LYS A 304 7.36 30.14 -10.57
CA LYS A 304 6.74 30.54 -9.29
C LYS A 304 5.85 29.45 -8.70
N CYS A 305 5.68 28.34 -9.40
CA CYS A 305 4.93 27.21 -8.89
C CYS A 305 5.74 26.50 -7.80
N HIS A 306 5.05 25.99 -6.78
CA HIS A 306 5.68 25.33 -5.63
C HIS A 306 4.93 24.06 -5.28
N THR A 307 5.64 23.10 -4.69
CA THR A 307 5.00 22.06 -3.91
C THR A 307 4.64 22.65 -2.55
N VAL A 308 3.35 22.71 -2.21
CA VAL A 308 2.88 23.31 -0.95
C VAL A 308 2.37 22.22 -0.02
N PHE A 309 2.99 22.09 1.15
CA PHE A 309 2.56 21.17 2.20
C PHE A 309 1.73 21.87 3.27
N LEU A 310 0.61 21.27 3.66
CA LEU A 310 -0.20 21.64 4.80
C LEU A 310 0.16 20.74 5.98
N ASN A 311 0.68 21.35 7.04
CA ASN A 311 1.01 20.67 8.29
C ASN A 311 -0.09 20.82 9.33
N ARG A 312 -0.19 19.86 10.26
CA ARG A 312 -1.10 19.94 11.41
C ARG A 312 -0.70 21.03 12.41
N LYS A 313 0.60 21.28 12.55
CA LYS A 313 1.17 22.29 13.45
C LYS A 313 2.21 23.12 12.69
N PRO A 314 2.43 24.39 13.06
CA PRO A 314 3.50 25.17 12.48
C PRO A 314 4.85 24.50 12.69
N ASN A 315 5.68 24.48 11.66
CA ASN A 315 7.07 24.02 11.76
C ASN A 315 7.91 24.95 12.66
N PRO A 316 9.19 24.63 12.96
CA PRO A 316 10.06 25.50 13.76
C PRO A 316 10.20 26.94 13.22
N ARG A 317 9.93 27.15 11.92
CA ARG A 317 9.91 28.47 11.25
C ARG A 317 8.53 29.15 11.30
N LYS A 318 7.59 28.64 12.11
CA LYS A 318 6.22 29.14 12.28
C LYS A 318 5.36 29.11 11.02
N LYS A 319 5.70 28.24 10.05
CA LYS A 319 4.90 28.04 8.83
C LYS A 319 3.98 26.84 8.97
N LEU A 320 2.68 27.06 8.76
CA LEU A 320 1.67 26.00 8.67
C LEU A 320 1.58 25.46 7.24
N LEU A 321 1.56 26.36 6.26
CA LEU A 321 1.73 26.07 4.84
C LEU A 321 3.20 26.24 4.48
N VAL A 322 3.83 25.17 4.00
CA VAL A 322 5.26 25.12 3.69
C VAL A 322 5.42 24.97 2.17
N PRO A 323 5.73 26.07 1.45
CA PRO A 323 6.09 25.98 0.04
C PRO A 323 7.53 25.49 -0.10
N CYS A 324 7.71 24.53 -0.99
CA CYS A 324 8.98 23.95 -1.42
C CYS A 324 9.12 24.15 -2.93
N LEU A 325 10.36 24.31 -3.39
CA LEU A 325 10.64 24.42 -4.83
C LEU A 325 10.29 23.10 -5.52
N LEU A 326 9.82 23.20 -6.77
CA LEU A 326 9.56 22.02 -7.59
C LEU A 326 10.86 21.30 -7.89
N VAL A 327 10.84 19.97 -7.77
CA VAL A 327 11.99 19.10 -8.00
C VAL A 327 12.09 18.81 -9.51
N PRO A 328 13.29 18.81 -10.11
CA PRO A 328 13.47 18.45 -11.52
C PRO A 328 13.23 16.95 -11.78
N PRO A 329 13.04 16.52 -13.04
CA PRO A 329 12.83 15.11 -13.37
C PRO A 329 13.97 14.21 -12.89
N ASN A 330 13.63 13.05 -12.31
CA ASN A 330 14.60 12.03 -11.94
C ASN A 330 15.12 11.31 -13.21
N PRO A 331 16.43 11.33 -13.50
CA PRO A 331 16.98 10.62 -14.66
C PRO A 331 16.78 9.10 -14.65
N GLY A 332 16.68 8.51 -13.45
CA GLY A 332 16.42 7.07 -13.26
C GLY A 332 14.93 6.70 -13.23
N CYS A 333 14.02 7.66 -13.42
CA CYS A 333 12.60 7.37 -13.44
C CYS A 333 12.26 6.44 -14.61
N PHE A 334 11.59 5.33 -14.32
CA PHE A 334 11.12 4.40 -15.34
C PHE A 334 9.91 4.92 -16.13
N VAL A 335 9.40 6.13 -15.87
CA VAL A 335 8.25 6.72 -16.58
C VAL A 335 8.63 7.94 -17.41
N CYS A 336 9.07 9.03 -16.76
CA CYS A 336 9.27 10.31 -17.45
C CYS A 336 10.71 10.55 -17.95
N SER A 337 11.62 9.59 -17.77
CA SER A 337 12.96 9.70 -18.32
C SER A 337 12.94 9.58 -19.85
N SER A 338 13.98 10.07 -20.52
CA SER A 338 14.05 9.99 -21.99
C SER A 338 14.18 8.56 -22.54
N LYS A 339 14.62 7.61 -21.69
CA LYS A 339 14.83 6.20 -22.00
C LYS A 339 14.45 5.39 -20.75
N PRO A 340 13.15 5.24 -20.48
CA PRO A 340 12.66 4.51 -19.32
C PRO A 340 13.15 3.07 -19.34
N GLN A 341 13.82 2.69 -18.26
CA GLN A 341 14.40 1.36 -18.09
C GLN A 341 14.15 0.88 -16.67
N ALA A 342 13.76 -0.39 -16.53
CA ALA A 342 13.55 -1.03 -15.24
C ALA A 342 14.29 -2.37 -15.19
N LEU A 343 14.82 -2.71 -14.02
CA LEU A 343 15.45 -4.00 -13.78
C LEU A 343 14.51 -4.86 -12.93
N VAL A 344 14.11 -6.02 -13.46
CA VAL A 344 13.21 -6.95 -12.79
C VAL A 344 13.93 -8.25 -12.51
N ARG A 345 13.97 -8.64 -11.23
CA ARG A 345 14.48 -9.94 -10.78
C ARG A 345 13.31 -10.92 -10.68
N LEU A 346 13.37 -12.02 -11.43
CA LEU A 346 12.36 -13.07 -11.42
C LEU A 346 12.96 -14.44 -11.77
N ASN A 347 12.22 -15.52 -11.51
CA ASN A 347 12.63 -16.86 -11.96
C ASN A 347 12.05 -17.15 -13.36
N THR A 348 12.89 -17.16 -14.40
CA THR A 348 12.46 -17.36 -15.79
C THR A 348 11.91 -18.77 -16.08
N SER A 349 12.20 -19.73 -15.21
CA SER A 349 11.75 -21.12 -15.39
C SER A 349 10.36 -21.37 -14.81
N THR A 350 9.99 -20.64 -13.75
CA THR A 350 8.69 -20.80 -13.08
C THR A 350 7.68 -19.72 -13.46
N MET A 351 8.15 -18.53 -13.83
CA MET A 351 7.29 -17.41 -14.21
C MET A 351 6.56 -17.70 -15.53
N LEU A 352 5.23 -17.65 -15.50
CA LEU A 352 4.38 -17.78 -16.68
C LEU A 352 4.21 -16.43 -17.40
N VAL A 353 3.91 -16.48 -18.69
CA VAL A 353 3.60 -15.28 -19.49
C VAL A 353 2.37 -14.55 -18.93
N TYR A 354 1.35 -15.30 -18.49
CA TYR A 354 0.17 -14.71 -17.84
C TYR A 354 0.52 -13.92 -16.57
N THR A 355 1.34 -14.50 -15.69
CA THR A 355 1.77 -13.84 -14.45
C THR A 355 2.61 -12.59 -14.76
N LEU A 356 3.43 -12.61 -15.82
CA LEU A 356 4.16 -11.43 -16.28
C LEU A 356 3.20 -10.33 -16.73
N GLN A 357 2.19 -10.66 -17.54
CA GLN A 357 1.22 -9.69 -18.06
C GLN A 357 0.40 -9.06 -16.92
N GLU A 358 -0.24 -9.87 -16.09
CA GLU A 358 -1.17 -9.38 -15.08
C GLU A 358 -0.44 -8.77 -13.87
N LYS A 359 0.46 -9.52 -13.22
CA LYS A 359 1.10 -9.06 -11.97
C LYS A 359 2.23 -8.07 -12.22
N VAL A 360 3.06 -8.26 -13.25
CA VAL A 360 4.22 -7.38 -13.46
C VAL A 360 3.83 -6.14 -14.26
N LEU A 361 3.25 -6.31 -15.45
CA LEU A 361 3.04 -5.19 -16.36
C LEU A 361 1.80 -4.37 -15.99
N LYS A 362 0.64 -5.01 -15.81
CA LYS A 362 -0.61 -4.32 -15.48
C LYS A 362 -0.63 -3.86 -14.02
N GLU A 363 -0.41 -4.76 -13.06
CA GLU A 363 -0.52 -4.42 -11.64
C GLU A 363 0.65 -3.56 -11.14
N ARG A 364 1.91 -3.96 -11.39
CA ARG A 364 3.07 -3.20 -10.86
C ARG A 364 3.51 -2.02 -11.72
N PHE A 365 3.56 -2.18 -13.03
CA PHE A 365 3.90 -1.09 -13.94
C PHE A 365 2.67 -0.30 -14.42
N GLY A 366 1.44 -0.62 -13.99
CA GLY A 366 0.26 0.21 -14.26
C GLY A 366 -0.12 0.35 -15.74
N MET A 367 0.32 -0.58 -16.59
CA MET A 367 -0.04 -0.60 -18.01
C MET A 367 -1.49 -1.06 -18.17
N VAL A 368 -2.18 -0.54 -19.18
CA VAL A 368 -3.57 -0.91 -19.49
C VAL A 368 -3.60 -2.02 -20.53
N ALA A 369 -2.86 -1.84 -21.62
CA ALA A 369 -2.80 -2.76 -22.74
C ALA A 369 -1.34 -2.94 -23.20
N PRO A 370 -0.57 -3.81 -22.52
CA PRO A 370 0.84 -3.99 -22.83
C PRO A 370 1.07 -4.94 -24.02
N ASP A 371 1.88 -4.50 -24.96
CA ASP A 371 2.50 -5.30 -26.02
C ASP A 371 3.96 -5.56 -25.66
N VAL A 372 4.41 -6.81 -25.70
CA VAL A 372 5.75 -7.20 -25.26
C VAL A 372 6.51 -7.89 -26.37
N GLN A 373 7.69 -7.37 -26.68
CA GLN A 373 8.63 -7.95 -27.65
C GLN A 373 10.00 -8.18 -27.01
N ILE A 374 10.66 -9.27 -27.41
CA ILE A 374 12.04 -9.58 -26.97
C ILE A 374 13.03 -8.87 -27.89
N GLU A 375 14.00 -8.14 -27.32
CA GLU A 375 15.11 -7.53 -28.07
C GLU A 375 16.18 -8.58 -28.46
N ASP A 376 15.81 -9.56 -29.29
CA ASP A 376 16.73 -10.57 -29.84
C ASP A 376 17.13 -10.31 -31.29
N GLY A 377 16.70 -9.17 -31.85
CA GLY A 377 16.89 -8.79 -33.25
C GLY A 377 15.90 -9.44 -34.23
N ARG A 378 15.07 -10.40 -33.77
CA ARG A 378 13.97 -10.98 -34.54
C ARG A 378 12.63 -10.36 -34.20
N GLY A 379 12.50 -9.73 -33.02
CA GLY A 379 11.28 -9.08 -32.57
C GLY A 379 10.21 -10.11 -32.21
N THR A 380 10.59 -11.13 -31.43
CA THR A 380 9.66 -12.17 -31.00
C THR A 380 8.60 -11.57 -30.08
N ILE A 381 7.33 -11.63 -30.47
CA ILE A 381 6.18 -11.14 -29.70
C ILE A 381 5.84 -12.16 -28.62
N LEU A 382 5.83 -11.72 -27.36
CA LEU A 382 5.43 -12.52 -26.20
C LEU A 382 3.96 -12.30 -25.85
N ILE A 383 3.55 -11.04 -25.76
CA ILE A 383 2.20 -10.60 -25.36
C ILE A 383 1.74 -9.58 -26.39
N SER A 384 0.52 -9.74 -26.88
CA SER A 384 -0.17 -8.79 -27.74
C SER A 384 -1.38 -8.22 -27.01
N SER A 385 -1.68 -6.94 -27.26
CA SER A 385 -2.89 -6.28 -26.77
C SER A 385 -4.15 -6.65 -27.55
N GLU A 386 -4.01 -7.26 -28.74
CA GLU A 386 -5.14 -7.76 -29.53
C GLU A 386 -5.63 -9.13 -29.03
N GLU A 387 -6.94 -9.23 -28.77
CA GLU A 387 -7.59 -10.46 -28.29
C GLU A 387 -7.42 -11.60 -29.32
N GLY A 388 -7.02 -12.80 -28.85
CA GLY A 388 -6.87 -13.99 -29.67
C GLY A 388 -5.49 -14.24 -30.32
N GLU A 389 -4.51 -13.34 -30.20
CA GLU A 389 -3.19 -13.56 -30.81
C GLU A 389 -2.23 -14.38 -29.93
N THR A 390 -2.06 -14.00 -28.67
CA THR A 390 -1.03 -14.57 -27.77
C THR A 390 -1.59 -15.39 -26.61
N GLU A 391 -2.90 -15.68 -26.59
CA GLU A 391 -3.54 -16.44 -25.51
C GLU A 391 -2.92 -17.83 -25.30
N VAL A 392 -2.43 -18.46 -26.37
CA VAL A 392 -1.75 -19.76 -26.33
C VAL A 392 -0.42 -19.71 -25.55
N ASN A 393 0.16 -18.52 -25.40
CA ASN A 393 1.42 -18.33 -24.68
C ASN A 393 1.24 -18.23 -23.17
N ASN A 394 0.02 -17.94 -22.69
CA ASN A 394 -0.26 -17.58 -21.29
C ASN A 394 0.23 -18.62 -20.27
N ASP A 395 0.04 -19.90 -20.57
CA ASP A 395 0.39 -21.03 -19.68
C ASP A 395 1.85 -21.50 -19.82
N ARG A 396 2.65 -20.85 -20.68
CA ARG A 396 4.04 -21.25 -20.95
C ARG A 396 5.02 -20.45 -20.11
N PRO A 397 6.13 -21.05 -19.65
CA PRO A 397 7.15 -20.35 -18.90
C PRO A 397 7.98 -19.42 -19.80
N LEU A 398 8.54 -18.34 -19.25
CA LEU A 398 9.35 -17.39 -20.03
C LEU A 398 10.58 -18.03 -20.70
N SER A 399 11.16 -19.05 -20.06
CA SER A 399 12.31 -19.79 -20.58
C SER A 399 12.06 -20.48 -21.94
N ASP A 400 10.82 -20.85 -22.24
CA ASP A 400 10.43 -21.46 -23.52
C ASP A 400 10.66 -20.53 -24.72
N PHE A 401 10.55 -19.22 -24.48
CA PHE A 401 10.72 -18.18 -25.50
C PHE A 401 12.17 -17.68 -25.58
N GLY A 402 13.09 -18.32 -24.85
CA GLY A 402 14.50 -17.95 -24.83
C GLY A 402 14.83 -16.79 -23.90
N VAL A 403 13.90 -16.37 -23.03
CA VAL A 403 14.15 -15.36 -22.00
C VAL A 403 15.04 -15.97 -20.91
N ARG A 404 16.17 -15.32 -20.63
CA ARG A 404 17.17 -15.72 -19.62
C ARG A 404 17.62 -14.49 -18.83
N GLY A 405 18.45 -14.71 -17.80
CA GLY A 405 19.13 -13.60 -17.12
C GLY A 405 19.97 -12.78 -18.11
N GLY A 406 19.69 -11.48 -18.20
CA GLY A 406 20.27 -10.54 -19.15
C GLY A 406 19.44 -10.29 -20.41
N SER A 407 18.29 -10.97 -20.58
CA SER A 407 17.36 -10.68 -21.67
C SER A 407 16.68 -9.32 -21.47
N ARG A 408 16.40 -8.65 -22.58
CA ARG A 408 15.69 -7.38 -22.63
C ARG A 408 14.33 -7.54 -23.27
N LEU A 409 13.32 -7.01 -22.60
CA LEU A 409 11.95 -6.96 -23.08
C LEU A 409 11.63 -5.50 -23.35
N GLN A 410 11.26 -5.18 -24.58
CA GLN A 410 10.64 -3.91 -24.89
C GLN A 410 9.13 -4.07 -24.71
N VAL A 411 8.56 -3.24 -23.85
CA VAL A 411 7.13 -3.25 -23.53
C VAL A 411 6.54 -1.93 -23.97
N ASP A 412 5.53 -1.99 -24.82
CA ASP A 412 4.85 -0.84 -25.39
C ASP A 412 3.39 -0.84 -24.91
N ASP A 413 2.90 0.30 -24.42
CA ASP A 413 1.48 0.54 -24.17
C ASP A 413 1.05 1.71 -25.05
N PHE A 414 0.42 1.37 -26.19
CA PHE A 414 0.00 2.36 -27.18
C PHE A 414 -1.14 3.26 -26.70
N LEU A 415 -1.93 2.83 -25.71
CA LEU A 415 -3.00 3.66 -25.13
C LEU A 415 -2.40 4.77 -24.25
N GLN A 416 -1.28 4.48 -23.58
CA GLN A 416 -0.59 5.42 -22.71
C GLN A 416 0.55 6.19 -23.41
N ASP A 417 0.84 5.90 -24.68
CA ASP A 417 2.03 6.39 -25.42
C ASP A 417 3.32 6.20 -24.59
N TYR A 418 3.47 4.98 -24.05
CA TYR A 418 4.50 4.65 -23.07
C TYR A 418 5.25 3.38 -23.48
N THR A 419 6.54 3.54 -23.73
CA THR A 419 7.47 2.43 -23.97
C THR A 419 8.35 2.26 -22.73
N LEU A 420 8.57 1.04 -22.27
CA LEU A 420 9.46 0.69 -21.17
C LEU A 420 10.38 -0.45 -21.61
N VAL A 421 11.68 -0.30 -21.35
CA VAL A 421 12.64 -1.41 -21.51
C VAL A 421 12.85 -2.10 -20.17
N ILE A 422 12.57 -3.39 -20.11
CA ILE A 422 12.75 -4.22 -18.92
C ILE A 422 13.95 -5.13 -19.12
N ASP A 423 14.97 -4.97 -18.27
CA ASP A 423 16.05 -5.95 -18.15
C ASP A 423 15.64 -7.05 -17.16
N ILE A 424 15.79 -8.31 -17.56
CA ILE A 424 15.47 -9.47 -16.72
C ILE A 424 16.73 -9.96 -16.01
N THR A 425 16.68 -10.08 -14.69
CA THR A 425 17.68 -10.79 -13.90
C THR A 425 17.09 -12.10 -13.40
N HIS A 426 17.66 -13.22 -13.85
CA HIS A 426 17.24 -14.54 -13.38
C HIS A 426 17.79 -14.79 -11.97
N SER A 427 16.92 -15.20 -11.05
CA SER A 427 17.29 -15.65 -9.71
C SER A 427 16.40 -16.83 -9.31
N ASP A 428 17.01 -17.90 -8.82
CA ASP A 428 16.29 -19.02 -8.20
C ASP A 428 15.99 -18.78 -6.71
N ASP A 429 16.77 -17.89 -6.09
CA ASP A 429 16.67 -17.55 -4.67
C ASP A 429 15.78 -16.31 -4.46
N LEU A 430 14.46 -16.47 -4.60
CA LEU A 430 13.47 -15.47 -4.20
C LEU A 430 12.84 -15.85 -2.85
N PRO A 431 12.43 -14.88 -2.01
CA PRO A 431 11.68 -15.17 -0.80
C PRO A 431 10.41 -16.00 -1.12
N PRO A 432 9.99 -16.91 -0.21
CA PRO A 432 8.72 -17.62 -0.40
C PRO A 432 7.57 -16.62 -0.51
N ASP A 433 6.62 -16.89 -1.42
CA ASP A 433 5.48 -16.03 -1.79
C ASP A 433 5.84 -14.74 -2.58
N VAL A 434 7.06 -14.61 -3.10
CA VAL A 434 7.48 -13.48 -3.95
C VAL A 434 7.83 -13.95 -5.36
N ASP A 435 6.98 -13.61 -6.33
CA ASP A 435 7.17 -13.98 -7.74
C ASP A 435 8.27 -13.15 -8.43
N PHE A 436 8.46 -11.89 -8.04
CA PHE A 436 9.44 -10.98 -8.63
C PHE A 436 9.76 -9.76 -7.74
N GLU A 437 10.90 -9.14 -7.99
CA GLU A 437 11.33 -7.91 -7.35
C GLU A 437 11.76 -6.88 -8.40
N VAL A 438 11.29 -5.64 -8.27
CA VAL A 438 11.76 -4.52 -9.09
C VAL A 438 12.93 -3.87 -8.37
N LEU A 439 14.10 -3.90 -9.00
CA LEU A 439 15.29 -3.25 -8.48
C LEU A 439 15.27 -1.79 -8.90
N GLY A 440 15.10 -0.91 -7.91
CA GLY A 440 15.28 0.52 -8.09
C GLY A 440 16.70 0.85 -8.51
N ASP A 441 16.81 1.71 -9.52
CA ASP A 441 17.99 2.11 -10.29
C ASP A 441 18.63 1.02 -11.16
N ALA A 442 18.56 1.24 -12.48
CA ALA A 442 19.36 0.51 -13.45
C ALA A 442 20.84 0.58 -13.02
N PRO A 443 21.56 -0.56 -12.94
CA PRO A 443 22.98 -0.56 -12.69
C PRO A 443 23.65 0.31 -13.75
N THR A 444 24.38 1.33 -13.30
CA THR A 444 25.29 2.06 -14.19
C THR A 444 26.18 1.04 -14.90
N CYS A 445 26.24 1.15 -16.23
CA CYS A 445 27.01 0.30 -17.12
C CYS A 445 28.32 -0.19 -16.48
N ALA A 446 28.55 -1.50 -16.57
CA ALA A 446 29.76 -2.17 -16.10
C ALA A 446 31.03 -1.36 -16.44
N PRO A 447 31.97 -1.18 -15.49
CA PRO A 447 33.22 -0.52 -15.79
C PRO A 447 33.98 -1.35 -16.84
N SER A 448 34.38 -0.68 -17.92
CA SER A 448 35.26 -1.26 -18.93
C SER A 448 36.54 -1.81 -18.28
N PRO A 449 37.12 -2.90 -18.82
CA PRO A 449 38.26 -3.57 -18.20
C PRO A 449 39.46 -2.62 -18.15
N LYS A 450 39.85 -2.23 -16.93
CA LYS A 450 41.06 -1.45 -16.68
C LYS A 450 42.27 -2.33 -16.97
N THR A 451 43.03 -1.94 -17.99
CA THR A 451 44.37 -2.46 -18.27
C THR A 451 45.30 -2.15 -17.10
N ASN A 452 45.93 -3.19 -16.56
CA ASN A 452 46.91 -3.11 -15.49
C ASN A 452 48.16 -2.35 -15.96
N ALA A 453 48.46 -1.21 -15.32
CA ALA A 453 49.79 -0.61 -15.32
C ALA A 453 50.25 -0.44 -13.86
N THR A 454 51.31 -1.16 -13.53
CA THR A 454 51.98 -1.27 -12.23
C THR A 454 52.67 0.06 -11.84
N PRO A 455 52.67 0.47 -10.56
CA PRO A 455 53.27 1.73 -10.13
C PRO A 455 54.76 1.57 -9.81
N THR A 456 55.59 2.53 -10.24
CA THR A 456 56.99 2.63 -9.81
C THR A 456 57.15 3.87 -8.92
N LYS A 457 57.71 3.67 -7.73
CA LYS A 457 58.01 4.66 -6.70
C LYS A 457 59.18 5.57 -7.09
N ALA A 458 59.13 6.85 -6.71
CA ALA A 458 60.31 7.60 -6.25
C ALA A 458 59.90 8.80 -5.37
N ASN A 459 60.64 8.97 -4.27
CA ASN A 459 60.42 9.89 -3.16
C ASN A 459 60.89 11.33 -3.44
N GLY A 460 60.20 12.30 -2.84
CA GLY A 460 60.79 13.22 -1.85
C GLY A 460 61.32 14.59 -2.31
N ALA A 461 60.63 15.67 -1.89
CA ALA A 461 61.23 16.85 -1.26
C ALA A 461 60.14 17.78 -0.68
N GLN A 462 60.33 18.20 0.58
CA GLN A 462 59.52 19.14 1.34
C GLN A 462 59.75 20.60 0.88
N ALA A 463 58.73 21.46 0.99
CA ALA A 463 58.78 22.71 1.78
C ALA A 463 57.48 23.55 1.68
N VAL A 464 56.85 23.73 2.84
CA VAL A 464 56.40 25.00 3.46
C VAL A 464 55.63 26.04 2.63
N ARG A 465 54.38 26.35 3.07
CA ARG A 465 53.58 27.54 2.72
C ARG A 465 54.18 28.82 3.31
N PRO A 466 53.94 30.00 2.72
CA PRO A 466 52.90 30.86 3.32
C PRO A 466 52.09 31.72 2.33
N SER A 467 50.95 32.18 2.86
CA SER A 467 49.99 33.16 2.35
C SER A 467 50.58 34.57 2.22
N THR A 468 50.14 35.36 1.23
CA THR A 468 49.81 36.80 1.39
C THR A 468 49.09 37.38 0.16
N SER A 469 48.22 38.33 0.48
CA SER A 469 47.42 39.25 -0.34
C SER A 469 48.22 40.29 -1.13
N SER A 470 47.63 40.83 -2.21
CA SER A 470 47.96 42.18 -2.71
C SER A 470 46.79 42.87 -3.44
N SER A 471 46.52 44.09 -3.00
CA SER A 471 45.61 45.13 -3.51
C SER A 471 46.31 46.10 -4.46
N HIS A 472 45.59 46.78 -5.38
CA HIS A 472 45.90 48.12 -5.93
C HIS A 472 44.63 48.70 -6.64
N THR A 473 43.94 49.73 -6.11
CA THR A 473 44.03 51.22 -6.22
C THR A 473 43.38 51.92 -7.46
N ARG A 474 42.27 52.65 -7.17
CA ARG A 474 41.68 53.97 -7.63
C ARG A 474 42.31 54.74 -8.84
N THR A 475 41.62 55.51 -9.71
CA THR A 475 40.55 56.58 -9.65
C THR A 475 40.28 57.12 -11.10
N PRO A 476 39.45 58.17 -11.44
CA PRO A 476 38.27 58.85 -10.83
C PRO A 476 37.05 59.12 -11.80
N ASP A 477 35.95 59.69 -11.27
CA ASP A 477 34.67 60.13 -11.93
C ASP A 477 34.78 61.35 -12.90
N PRO A 478 33.68 61.78 -13.59
CA PRO A 478 32.72 62.73 -12.97
C PRO A 478 31.21 62.57 -13.34
N GLU A 479 30.36 62.97 -12.37
CA GLU A 479 29.12 63.78 -12.42
C GLU A 479 27.90 63.41 -13.32
N HIS A 480 26.74 63.16 -12.69
CA HIS A 480 25.61 64.12 -12.68
C HIS A 480 24.51 63.74 -11.66
N SER A 481 24.05 64.77 -10.94
CA SER A 481 23.00 64.80 -9.93
C SER A 481 21.60 65.07 -10.53
N ASN A 482 20.54 64.51 -9.94
CA ASN A 482 19.44 65.27 -9.32
C ASN A 482 18.33 64.35 -8.77
N THR A 483 17.82 64.75 -7.61
CA THR A 483 16.80 64.13 -6.75
C THR A 483 15.37 64.63 -7.09
N PRO A 484 14.34 64.47 -6.23
CA PRO A 484 13.19 63.57 -6.41
C PRO A 484 11.87 64.34 -6.70
N ILE A 485 10.78 63.62 -7.03
CA ILE A 485 9.44 64.20 -7.09
C ILE A 485 8.52 63.43 -6.15
N ASP A 486 8.07 64.13 -5.11
CA ASP A 486 6.90 63.85 -4.29
C ASP A 486 5.62 64.16 -5.07
N LEU A 487 4.60 63.31 -4.94
CA LEU A 487 3.20 63.67 -5.16
C LEU A 487 2.36 63.04 -4.05
N GLU A 488 1.98 63.88 -3.09
CA GLU A 488 0.80 63.70 -2.26
C GLU A 488 -0.44 64.08 -3.07
N GLU A 489 -1.50 63.27 -3.00
CA GLU A 489 -2.86 63.79 -3.06
C GLU A 489 -3.75 63.00 -2.10
N ASN A 490 -4.58 63.78 -1.43
CA ASN A 490 -5.33 63.54 -0.21
C ASN A 490 -6.79 63.22 -0.59
N ASP A 491 -7.43 62.28 0.09
CA ASP A 491 -8.88 62.36 0.37
C ASP A 491 -9.22 61.41 1.53
N GLY A 492 -9.82 61.98 2.57
CA GLY A 492 -10.18 61.28 3.81
C GLY A 492 -11.62 60.81 3.86
N MET A 493 -11.93 59.91 4.80
CA MET A 493 -13.21 59.88 5.53
C MET A 493 -13.11 59.05 6.83
N GLU A 494 -13.31 59.75 7.94
CA GLU A 494 -13.96 59.41 9.23
C GLU A 494 -13.77 58.06 9.96
N ALA A 495 -13.06 58.15 11.09
CA ALA A 495 -13.44 57.84 12.49
C ALA A 495 -14.28 56.58 12.83
N THR A 496 -13.76 55.76 13.75
CA THR A 496 -14.14 55.82 15.19
C THR A 496 -13.24 54.92 16.05
N ASP A 497 -12.56 55.55 17.01
CA ASP A 497 -11.81 54.91 18.10
C ASP A 497 -12.75 54.65 19.29
N GLY A 498 -12.70 53.43 19.82
CA GLY A 498 -13.25 53.04 21.12
C GLY A 498 -12.14 52.56 22.03
N LYS A 499 -11.87 53.33 23.08
CA LYS A 499 -10.70 53.29 23.97
C LYS A 499 -10.98 52.50 25.27
N TRP A 500 -9.88 52.12 25.95
CA TRP A 500 -9.66 51.88 27.41
C TRP A 500 -9.63 50.42 27.89
N GLN A 501 -8.48 49.88 28.31
CA GLN A 501 -7.68 50.03 29.57
C GLN A 501 -7.81 48.69 30.34
N GLY A 502 -6.84 48.10 31.02
CA GLY A 502 -5.46 48.42 31.39
C GLY A 502 -5.07 47.49 32.57
N ALA A 503 -3.78 47.16 32.71
CA ALA A 503 -3.12 46.63 33.92
C ALA A 503 -3.58 45.25 34.46
N THR A 504 -2.79 44.34 35.04
CA THR A 504 -1.42 44.33 35.58
C THR A 504 -1.09 42.85 35.88
N SER A 505 0.17 42.46 35.69
CA SER A 505 0.75 41.22 36.24
C SER A 505 1.03 41.30 37.74
N PRO A 506 1.12 40.16 38.45
CA PRO A 506 2.37 39.91 39.16
C PRO A 506 2.88 38.46 39.08
N GLN A 507 4.20 38.34 39.33
CA GLN A 507 5.05 37.15 39.31
C GLN A 507 4.73 36.13 40.42
N GLY A 508 5.07 34.86 40.20
CA GLY A 508 5.40 33.94 41.31
C GLY A 508 5.34 32.44 41.02
N PHE A 509 6.52 31.81 41.12
CA PHE A 509 6.79 30.41 41.49
C PHE A 509 6.57 29.28 40.47
N GLY A 510 7.71 28.72 40.03
CA GLY A 510 7.79 27.47 39.30
C GLY A 510 7.55 26.24 40.16
N ARG A 511 7.01 25.18 39.52
CA ARG A 511 7.11 23.81 40.00
C ARG A 511 7.18 22.87 38.79
N LYS A 512 8.31 22.18 38.65
CA LYS A 512 8.55 21.11 37.68
C LYS A 512 7.49 20.00 37.85
N ARG A 513 6.82 19.61 36.77
CA ARG A 513 6.23 18.26 36.61
C ARG A 513 6.76 17.66 35.31
N LYS A 514 7.56 16.62 35.46
CA LYS A 514 7.88 15.67 34.39
C LYS A 514 6.58 14.94 34.03
N HIS A 515 6.17 14.96 32.77
CA HIS A 515 5.30 13.94 32.21
C HIS A 515 6.15 13.08 31.27
N SER A 516 6.08 11.78 31.50
CA SER A 516 6.63 10.71 30.70
C SER A 516 5.90 10.64 29.36
N ASP A 517 6.63 10.75 28.26
CA ASP A 517 6.18 10.29 26.95
C ASP A 517 6.15 8.76 26.97
N SER A 518 4.95 8.20 26.82
CA SER A 518 4.73 6.82 26.40
C SER A 518 3.57 6.81 25.42
N ASP A 519 3.82 6.17 24.28
CA ASP A 519 2.89 5.72 23.25
C ASP A 519 2.33 6.77 22.29
N ALA A 520 3.22 7.30 21.44
CA ALA A 520 2.83 7.77 20.12
C ALA A 520 2.80 6.58 19.15
N VAL A 521 1.60 6.02 18.93
CA VAL A 521 1.33 5.13 17.80
C VAL A 521 1.51 5.93 16.51
N VAL A 522 2.55 5.61 15.75
CA VAL A 522 2.78 6.15 14.42
C VAL A 522 1.76 5.51 13.48
N LEU A 523 0.64 6.19 13.26
CA LEU A 523 -0.26 5.87 12.15
C LEU A 523 0.40 6.37 10.86
N GLN A 524 1.01 5.44 10.13
CA GLN A 524 1.50 5.67 8.76
C GLN A 524 0.27 5.80 7.84
N SER A 525 0.17 6.91 7.11
CA SER A 525 -0.96 7.24 6.23
C SER A 525 -0.66 6.84 4.78
N ASP A 526 -1.64 6.23 4.12
CA ASP A 526 -1.61 5.78 2.72
C ASP A 526 -1.89 6.91 1.70
N ASP A 527 -2.09 8.15 2.15
CA ASP A 527 -1.92 9.29 1.25
C ASP A 527 -0.44 9.61 1.16
N ASP A 528 0.06 9.77 -0.06
CA ASP A 528 1.39 10.26 -0.44
C ASP A 528 1.68 11.69 0.05
N VAL A 529 1.23 12.05 1.25
CA VAL A 529 1.65 13.24 1.97
C VAL A 529 3.11 13.03 2.34
N ILE A 530 3.99 13.51 1.46
CA ILE A 530 5.42 13.56 1.73
C ILE A 530 5.60 14.48 2.95
N LEU A 531 6.10 13.92 4.05
CA LEU A 531 6.50 14.70 5.20
C LEU A 531 7.83 15.37 4.86
N CYS A 532 7.86 16.70 4.91
CA CYS A 532 9.12 17.42 4.84
C CYS A 532 9.82 17.30 6.20
N ASP A 533 10.96 16.60 6.25
CA ASP A 533 11.87 16.65 7.41
C ASP A 533 12.45 18.05 7.62
#